data_AF-A0A2G9N1M7-F1
#
_entry.id   AF-A0A2G9N1M7-F1
#
_cell.length_a   1.000
_cell.length_b   1.000
_cell.length_c   1.000
_cell.angle_alpha   90.00
_cell.angle_beta   90.00
_cell.angle_gamma   90.00
#
_symmetry.space_group_name_H-M   'P 1'
#
loop_
_entity.id
_entity.type
_entity.pdbx_description
1 polymer ?
#
loop_
_entity_poly.entity_id
_entity_poly.type
_entity_poly.pdbx_seq_one_letter_code
_entity_poly.pdbx_strand_id
1 'polypeptide(L)'
;MLDSPPQHPFIKTIFPASKKMIYLNTIYLYLNLLRGLLIMEQIKVTNMAKFYCLMLLCEEPKHGYELIKISSEKLEKKVSPGQIYPFLAKLEKVGYIKVKEEGDREKKTYALTPEGKKFCQSMLHKFGDLVELAIEPNLSKCAHCGCEVYKGGYSEKIGGKKVMF
;
A
#
# COMPACT_ATOMS: atom_id res chain seq x y z
N MET A 1 -56.47 -17.87 29.85
CA MET A 1 -57.01 -16.98 28.81
C MET A 1 -55.92 -15.96 28.53
N LEU A 2 -55.15 -16.23 27.48
CA LEU A 2 -53.99 -15.47 27.03
C LEU A 2 -54.47 -14.56 25.89
N ASP A 3 -54.63 -13.27 26.16
CA ASP A 3 -54.80 -12.31 25.08
C ASP A 3 -53.42 -11.94 24.54
N SER A 4 -53.15 -12.42 23.33
CA SER A 4 -51.96 -12.10 22.56
C SER A 4 -52.00 -10.63 22.11
N PRO A 5 -50.86 -9.93 22.04
CA PRO A 5 -50.82 -8.56 21.54
C PRO A 5 -51.21 -8.51 20.05
N PRO A 6 -51.86 -7.41 19.60
CA PRO A 6 -52.47 -7.34 18.28
C PRO A 6 -51.44 -7.41 17.16
N GLN A 7 -51.65 -8.32 16.22
CA GLN A 7 -50.87 -8.41 14.98
C GLN A 7 -51.31 -7.31 14.02
N HIS A 8 -50.57 -6.20 13.97
CA HIS A 8 -50.84 -5.14 13.00
C HIS A 8 -50.18 -5.47 11.64
N PRO A 9 -50.92 -5.51 10.51
CA PRO A 9 -50.45 -6.03 9.22
C PRO A 9 -49.57 -5.07 8.40
N PHE A 10 -48.98 -4.03 9.01
CA PHE A 10 -48.38 -2.91 8.25
C PHE A 10 -46.86 -3.00 7.99
N ILE A 11 -46.17 -4.05 8.45
CA ILE A 11 -44.70 -4.13 8.31
C ILE A 11 -44.24 -4.91 7.05
N LYS A 12 -45.17 -5.46 6.25
CA LYS A 12 -44.79 -6.27 5.06
C LYS A 12 -44.80 -5.53 3.71
N THR A 13 -45.20 -4.26 3.62
CA THR A 13 -45.55 -3.67 2.31
C THR A 13 -44.98 -2.27 2.01
N ILE A 14 -43.84 -1.85 2.58
CA ILE A 14 -43.32 -0.47 2.33
C ILE A 14 -41.92 -0.41 1.69
N PHE A 15 -41.19 -1.52 1.54
CA PHE A 15 -39.90 -1.47 0.87
C PHE A 15 -39.78 -2.51 -0.25
N PRO A 16 -39.99 -2.11 -1.54
CA PRO A 16 -39.72 -2.99 -2.66
C PRO A 16 -38.25 -3.44 -2.61
N ALA A 17 -38.00 -4.71 -2.95
CA ALA A 17 -36.69 -5.36 -2.85
C ALA A 17 -35.54 -4.57 -3.54
N SER A 18 -35.87 -3.77 -4.55
CA SER A 18 -34.93 -2.88 -5.26
C SER A 18 -34.42 -1.70 -4.41
N LYS A 19 -35.27 -1.07 -3.58
CA LYS A 19 -34.86 0.05 -2.70
C LYS A 19 -34.05 -0.43 -1.50
N LYS A 20 -34.33 -1.64 -0.98
CA LYS A 20 -33.51 -2.30 0.05
C LYS A 20 -32.08 -2.54 -0.43
N MET A 21 -31.91 -3.00 -1.67
CA MET A 21 -30.58 -3.18 -2.26
C MET A 21 -29.83 -1.86 -2.43
N ILE A 22 -30.48 -0.79 -2.90
CA ILE A 22 -29.84 0.54 -3.02
C ILE A 22 -29.39 1.02 -1.65
N TYR A 23 -30.26 0.94 -0.63
CA TYR A 23 -29.92 1.39 0.73
C TYR A 23 -28.78 0.57 1.36
N LEU A 24 -28.79 -0.75 1.18
CA LEU A 24 -27.70 -1.63 1.63
C LEU A 24 -26.39 -1.34 0.89
N ASN A 25 -26.44 -1.07 -0.41
CA ASN A 25 -25.25 -0.77 -1.21
C ASN A 25 -24.70 0.63 -0.87
N THR A 26 -25.56 1.63 -0.65
CA THR A 26 -25.17 2.95 -0.14
C THR A 26 -24.57 2.85 1.25
N ILE A 27 -25.18 2.09 2.18
CA ILE A 27 -24.61 1.82 3.50
C ILE A 27 -23.27 1.11 3.37
N TYR A 28 -23.13 0.13 2.48
CA TYR A 28 -21.89 -0.59 2.26
C TYR A 28 -20.79 0.34 1.71
N LEU A 29 -21.13 1.23 0.77
CA LEU A 29 -20.23 2.25 0.26
C LEU A 29 -19.78 3.22 1.36
N TYR A 30 -20.73 3.67 2.20
CA TYR A 30 -20.47 4.59 3.31
C TYR A 30 -19.65 3.93 4.42
N LEU A 31 -19.93 2.66 4.73
CA LEU A 31 -19.15 1.85 5.66
C LEU A 31 -17.76 1.57 5.11
N ASN A 32 -17.59 1.34 3.81
CA ASN A 32 -16.26 1.22 3.19
C ASN A 32 -15.50 2.54 3.22
N LEU A 33 -16.19 3.67 3.01
CA LEU A 33 -15.61 5.00 3.08
C LEU A 33 -15.18 5.34 4.53
N LEU A 34 -16.07 5.11 5.50
CA LEU A 34 -15.80 5.27 6.93
C LEU A 34 -14.75 4.28 7.45
N ARG A 35 -14.73 3.05 6.94
CA ARG A 35 -13.66 2.08 7.23
C ARG A 35 -12.32 2.55 6.66
N GLY A 36 -12.32 3.15 5.47
CA GLY A 36 -11.16 3.86 4.93
C GLY A 36 -10.71 5.04 5.80
N LEU A 37 -11.66 5.74 6.44
CA LEU A 37 -11.40 6.87 7.34
C LEU A 37 -10.94 6.43 8.75
N LEU A 38 -11.42 5.29 9.25
CA LEU A 38 -11.20 4.79 10.62
C LEU A 38 -10.00 3.84 10.74
N ILE A 39 -9.49 3.25 9.64
CA ILE A 39 -8.23 2.49 9.64
C ILE A 39 -7.06 3.48 9.51
N MET A 40 -6.89 4.31 10.54
CA MET A 40 -5.73 5.18 10.71
C MET A 40 -4.82 4.66 11.83
N GLU A 41 -4.74 3.33 12.04
CA GLU A 41 -3.58 2.76 12.73
C GLU A 41 -2.39 2.87 11.76
N GLN A 42 -1.76 4.05 11.71
CA GLN A 42 -0.65 4.30 10.79
C GLN A 42 0.49 3.34 11.11
N ILE A 43 0.69 2.33 10.26
CA ILE A 43 1.88 1.50 10.34
C ILE A 43 3.11 2.40 10.16
N LYS A 44 3.88 2.52 11.23
CA LYS A 44 5.11 3.31 11.24
C LYS A 44 6.24 2.52 10.60
N VAL A 45 6.64 2.93 9.40
CA VAL A 45 7.87 2.50 8.74
C VAL A 45 9.00 3.43 9.19
N THR A 46 9.64 3.07 10.30
CA THR A 46 10.54 3.98 11.04
C THR A 46 12.00 3.96 10.59
N ASN A 47 12.40 2.96 9.82
CA ASN A 47 13.80 2.76 9.45
C ASN A 47 13.93 2.05 8.10
N MET A 48 15.14 2.07 7.56
CA MET A 48 15.46 1.49 6.25
C MET A 48 15.24 -0.03 6.21
N ALA A 49 15.45 -0.75 7.31
CA ALA A 49 15.21 -2.19 7.35
C ALA A 49 13.72 -2.54 7.11
N LYS A 50 12.79 -1.83 7.76
CA LYS A 50 11.35 -2.02 7.54
C LYS A 50 10.91 -1.57 6.16
N PHE A 51 11.45 -0.44 5.68
CA PHE A 51 11.15 0.05 4.34
C PHE A 51 11.60 -0.95 3.27
N TYR A 52 12.86 -1.41 3.35
CA TYR A 52 13.41 -2.36 2.40
C TYR A 52 12.68 -3.72 2.45
N CYS A 53 12.37 -4.21 3.65
CA CYS A 53 11.52 -5.40 3.83
C CYS A 53 10.15 -5.25 3.14
N LEU A 54 9.50 -4.09 3.26
CA LEU A 54 8.27 -3.81 2.53
C LEU A 54 8.50 -3.84 1.02
N MET A 55 9.55 -3.19 0.51
CA MET A 55 9.88 -3.18 -0.93
C MET A 55 10.07 -4.60 -1.49
N LEU A 56 10.79 -5.46 -0.77
CA LEU A 56 10.99 -6.86 -1.17
C LEU A 56 9.66 -7.64 -1.29
N LEU A 57 8.69 -7.35 -0.43
CA LEU A 57 7.34 -7.93 -0.51
C LEU A 57 6.48 -7.32 -1.62
N CYS A 58 6.82 -6.12 -2.10
CA CYS A 58 6.15 -5.50 -3.25
C CYS A 58 6.53 -6.15 -4.57
N GLU A 59 7.75 -6.68 -4.66
CA GLU A 59 8.20 -7.47 -5.80
C GLU A 59 7.48 -8.82 -5.86
N GLU A 60 7.52 -9.59 -4.78
CA GLU A 60 6.97 -10.95 -4.73
C GLU A 60 6.84 -11.49 -3.29
N PRO A 61 6.06 -12.56 -3.06
CA PRO A 61 6.05 -13.26 -1.78
C PRO A 61 7.42 -13.80 -1.38
N LYS A 62 7.80 -13.67 -0.11
CA LYS A 62 9.12 -14.09 0.39
C LYS A 62 9.04 -14.72 1.78
N HIS A 63 10.00 -15.58 2.11
CA HIS A 63 10.12 -16.13 3.45
C HIS A 63 10.67 -15.10 4.44
N GLY A 64 10.28 -15.23 5.72
CA GLY A 64 10.73 -14.32 6.77
C GLY A 64 12.26 -14.21 6.90
N TYR A 65 12.98 -15.34 6.79
CA TYR A 65 14.44 -15.35 6.85
C TYR A 65 15.09 -14.69 5.64
N GLU A 66 14.49 -14.81 4.44
CA GLU A 66 15.01 -14.18 3.22
C GLU A 66 14.91 -12.67 3.32
N LEU A 67 13.78 -12.16 3.85
CA LEU A 67 13.62 -10.73 4.10
C LEU A 67 14.73 -10.20 5.01
N ILE A 68 15.09 -10.93 6.07
CA ILE A 68 16.16 -10.56 7.00
C ILE A 68 17.53 -10.62 6.31
N LYS A 69 17.81 -11.70 5.58
CA LYS A 69 19.08 -11.92 4.89
C LYS A 69 19.33 -10.85 3.83
N ILE A 70 18.42 -10.70 2.88
CA ILE A 70 18.55 -9.75 1.77
C ILE A 70 18.60 -8.31 2.30
N SER A 71 17.78 -7.97 3.30
CA SER A 71 17.84 -6.63 3.92
C SER A 71 19.18 -6.37 4.60
N SER A 72 19.77 -7.37 5.26
CA SER A 72 21.07 -7.22 5.92
C SER A 72 22.20 -7.00 4.92
N GLU A 73 22.19 -7.80 3.84
CA GLU A 73 23.17 -7.73 2.76
C GLU A 73 23.08 -6.37 2.04
N LYS A 74 21.87 -5.94 1.63
CA LYS A 74 21.71 -4.70 0.86
C LYS A 74 21.99 -3.44 1.67
N LEU A 75 21.62 -3.43 2.94
CA LEU A 75 21.83 -2.28 3.81
C LEU A 75 23.23 -2.27 4.45
N GLU A 76 24.06 -3.29 4.17
CA GLU A 76 25.38 -3.50 4.76
C GLU A 76 25.36 -3.38 6.29
N LYS A 77 24.26 -3.82 6.91
CA LYS A 77 23.99 -3.68 8.34
C LYS A 77 23.22 -4.89 8.84
N LYS A 78 23.56 -5.36 10.03
CA LYS A 78 22.85 -6.49 10.66
C LYS A 78 21.37 -6.14 10.90
N VAL A 79 20.47 -6.73 10.13
CA VAL A 79 19.03 -6.72 10.40
C VAL A 79 18.70 -7.95 11.23
N SER A 80 18.07 -7.75 12.38
CA SER A 80 17.72 -8.85 13.29
C SER A 80 16.26 -9.30 13.14
N PRO A 81 15.95 -10.56 13.48
CA PRO A 81 14.58 -11.05 13.65
C PRO A 81 13.67 -10.10 14.45
N GLY A 82 14.20 -9.51 15.53
CA GLY A 82 13.47 -8.57 16.39
C GLY A 82 13.07 -7.25 15.72
N GLN A 83 13.68 -6.89 14.59
CA GLN A 83 13.30 -5.72 13.80
C GLN A 83 12.21 -6.04 12.77
N ILE A 84 12.25 -7.24 12.18
CA ILE A 84 11.40 -7.63 11.05
C ILE A 84 10.12 -8.31 11.49
N TYR A 85 10.18 -9.31 12.38
CA TYR A 85 8.98 -10.08 12.73
C TYR A 85 7.89 -9.26 13.42
N PRO A 86 8.19 -8.33 14.36
CA PRO A 86 7.17 -7.45 14.91
C PRO A 86 6.56 -6.50 13.87
N PHE A 87 7.30 -6.16 12.82
CA PHE A 87 6.79 -5.36 11.71
C PHE A 87 5.85 -6.18 10.82
N LEU A 88 6.24 -7.41 10.46
CA LEU A 88 5.38 -8.34 9.71
C LEU A 88 4.09 -8.65 10.48
N ALA A 89 4.16 -8.90 11.79
CA ALA A 89 2.97 -9.14 12.61
C ALA A 89 2.01 -7.93 12.61
N LYS A 90 2.53 -6.71 12.58
CA LYS A 90 1.70 -5.49 12.46
C LYS A 90 1.06 -5.38 11.09
N LEU A 91 1.81 -5.63 10.02
CA LEU A 91 1.28 -5.65 8.65
C LEU A 91 0.17 -6.70 8.50
N GLU A 92 0.33 -7.87 9.11
CA GLU A 92 -0.68 -8.94 9.10
C GLU A 92 -1.92 -8.53 9.87
N LYS A 93 -1.76 -7.98 11.09
CA LYS A 93 -2.85 -7.50 11.94
C LYS A 93 -3.76 -6.49 11.24
N VAL A 94 -3.19 -5.58 10.45
CA VAL A 94 -3.97 -4.58 9.69
C VAL A 94 -4.43 -5.08 8.31
N GLY A 95 -4.09 -6.32 7.94
CA GLY A 95 -4.49 -6.94 6.67
C GLY A 95 -3.70 -6.47 5.45
N TYR A 96 -2.48 -5.94 5.61
CA TYR A 96 -1.60 -5.58 4.49
C TYR A 96 -0.79 -6.75 3.95
N ILE A 97 -0.59 -7.80 4.75
CA ILE A 97 0.00 -9.06 4.28
C ILE A 97 -0.87 -10.24 4.68
N LYS A 98 -0.70 -11.34 3.95
CA LYS A 98 -1.16 -12.68 4.30
C LYS A 98 0.03 -13.58 4.53
N VAL A 99 -0.13 -14.56 5.41
CA VAL A 99 0.88 -15.55 5.74
C VAL A 99 0.43 -16.91 5.24
N LYS A 100 1.31 -17.61 4.53
CA LYS A 100 1.15 -19.02 4.20
C LYS A 100 2.15 -19.81 5.02
N GLU A 101 1.64 -20.76 5.80
CA GLU A 101 2.47 -21.70 6.56
C GLU A 101 2.77 -22.91 5.67
N GLU A 102 4.06 -23.21 5.47
CA GLU A 102 4.51 -24.37 4.69
C GLU A 102 5.32 -25.32 5.59
N GLY A 103 4.64 -26.31 6.19
CA GLY A 103 5.29 -27.26 7.10
C GLY A 103 5.55 -26.68 8.50
N ASP A 104 6.78 -26.84 9.02
CA ASP A 104 7.16 -26.31 10.34
C ASP A 104 7.06 -24.78 10.44
N ARG A 105 6.84 -24.28 11.66
CA ARG A 105 6.61 -22.85 11.99
C ARG A 105 7.68 -21.89 11.45
N GLU A 106 8.87 -22.38 11.11
CA GLU A 106 10.00 -21.58 10.62
C GLU A 106 9.90 -21.20 9.14
N LYS A 107 8.98 -21.79 8.38
CA LYS A 107 8.84 -21.55 6.92
C LYS A 107 7.55 -20.78 6.59
N LYS A 108 7.40 -19.61 7.20
CA LYS A 108 6.30 -18.68 6.85
C LYS A 108 6.66 -17.88 5.61
N THR A 109 5.78 -17.94 4.61
CA THR A 109 5.84 -17.11 3.39
C THR A 109 4.87 -15.95 3.55
N TYR A 110 5.37 -14.74 3.34
CA TYR A 110 4.60 -13.49 3.47
C TYR A 110 4.32 -12.93 2.09
N ALA A 111 3.07 -12.48 1.86
CA ALA A 111 2.66 -11.87 0.60
C ALA A 111 1.79 -10.64 0.86
N LEU A 112 1.95 -9.56 0.09
CA LEU A 112 1.06 -8.40 0.19
C LEU A 112 -0.37 -8.75 -0.28
N THR A 113 -1.34 -8.18 0.41
CA THR A 113 -2.73 -8.07 -0.02
C THR A 113 -2.90 -6.91 -1.02
N PRO A 114 -4.05 -6.78 -1.70
CA PRO A 114 -4.33 -5.60 -2.54
C PRO A 114 -4.16 -4.27 -1.77
N GLU A 115 -4.61 -4.22 -0.52
CA GLU A 115 -4.47 -3.06 0.36
C GLU A 115 -3.00 -2.81 0.73
N GLY A 116 -2.24 -3.88 1.01
CA GLY A 116 -0.80 -3.79 1.25
C GLY A 116 -0.02 -3.27 0.05
N LYS A 117 -0.42 -3.65 -1.18
CA LYS A 117 0.18 -3.10 -2.41
C LYS A 117 -0.07 -1.60 -2.56
N LYS A 118 -1.29 -1.12 -2.26
CA LYS A 118 -1.60 0.32 -2.24
C LYS A 118 -0.76 1.05 -1.20
N PHE A 119 -0.62 0.47 0.00
CA PHE A 119 0.25 1.02 1.04
C PHE A 119 1.71 1.11 0.59
N CYS A 120 2.24 0.06 -0.05
CA CYS A 120 3.58 0.06 -0.61
C CYS A 120 3.78 1.16 -1.66
N GLN A 121 2.86 1.29 -2.61
CA GLN A 121 2.91 2.33 -3.64
C GLN A 121 2.90 3.73 -3.03
N SER A 122 2.07 3.98 -2.02
CA SER A 122 2.07 5.26 -1.29
C SER A 122 3.41 5.54 -0.61
N MET A 123 4.06 4.51 -0.06
CA MET A 123 5.36 4.65 0.59
C MET A 123 6.48 4.93 -0.43
N LEU A 124 6.43 4.27 -1.60
CA LEU A 124 7.36 4.49 -2.69
C LEU A 124 7.20 5.90 -3.28
N HIS A 125 5.98 6.39 -3.45
CA HIS A 125 5.71 7.76 -3.89
C HIS A 125 6.35 8.77 -2.95
N LYS A 126 6.07 8.66 -1.64
CA LYS A 126 6.65 9.55 -0.62
C LYS A 126 8.18 9.51 -0.61
N PHE A 127 8.76 8.34 -0.85
CA PHE A 127 10.21 8.21 -0.97
C PHE A 127 10.73 8.87 -2.26
N GLY A 128 10.01 8.74 -3.37
CA GLY A 128 10.27 9.44 -4.62
C GLY A 128 10.30 10.95 -4.45
N ASP A 129 9.32 11.52 -3.75
CA ASP A 129 9.26 12.95 -3.45
C ASP A 129 10.52 13.43 -2.68
N LEU A 130 10.99 12.63 -1.71
CA LEU A 130 12.23 12.94 -0.96
C LEU A 130 13.48 12.85 -1.84
N VAL A 131 13.53 11.86 -2.72
CA VAL A 131 14.64 11.66 -3.66
C VAL A 131 14.68 12.80 -4.66
N GLU A 132 13.54 13.23 -5.18
CA GLU A 132 13.43 14.38 -6.10
C GLU A 132 14.00 15.64 -5.46
N LEU A 133 13.60 15.97 -4.22
CA LEU A 133 14.14 17.11 -3.48
C LEU A 133 15.67 17.05 -3.28
N ALA A 134 16.22 15.84 -3.09
CA ALA A 134 17.67 15.67 -2.88
C ALA A 134 18.46 15.72 -4.19
N ILE A 135 17.86 15.27 -5.30
CA ILE A 135 18.52 15.10 -6.58
C ILE A 135 18.37 16.34 -7.47
N GLU A 136 17.21 17.00 -7.50
CA GLU A 136 16.94 18.17 -8.36
C GLU A 136 18.06 19.24 -8.34
N PRO A 137 18.61 19.65 -7.18
CA PRO A 137 19.67 20.66 -7.14
C PRO A 137 20.97 20.17 -7.81
N ASN A 138 21.19 18.85 -7.83
CA ASN A 138 22.42 18.21 -8.26
C ASN A 138 22.33 17.62 -9.68
N LEU A 139 21.13 17.52 -10.25
CA LEU A 139 20.90 17.00 -11.60
C LEU A 139 20.76 18.11 -12.66
N SER A 140 21.51 19.20 -12.51
CA SER A 140 21.46 20.32 -13.47
C SER A 140 22.19 20.03 -14.78
N LYS A 141 23.18 19.12 -14.77
CA LYS A 141 23.94 18.72 -15.96
C LYS A 141 24.25 17.23 -15.94
N CYS A 142 24.09 16.58 -17.09
CA CYS A 142 24.47 15.19 -17.28
C CYS A 142 26.00 15.05 -17.14
N ALA A 143 26.46 14.13 -16.29
CA ALA A 143 27.89 13.89 -16.08
C ALA A 143 28.60 13.28 -17.31
N HIS A 144 27.86 12.70 -18.26
CA HIS A 144 28.44 12.08 -19.46
C HIS A 144 28.58 13.06 -20.63
N CYS A 145 27.52 13.80 -20.96
CA CYS A 145 27.49 14.68 -22.15
C CYS A 145 27.33 16.17 -21.83
N GLY A 146 27.12 16.55 -20.55
CA GLY A 146 27.01 17.94 -20.12
C GLY A 146 25.70 18.64 -20.45
N CYS A 147 24.71 17.95 -21.03
CA CYS A 147 23.40 18.54 -21.33
C CYS A 147 22.63 18.90 -20.04
N GLU A 148 21.82 19.95 -20.10
CA GLU A 148 20.94 20.32 -18.98
C GLU A 148 19.79 19.31 -18.88
N VAL A 149 19.63 18.64 -17.74
CA VAL A 149 18.68 17.52 -17.59
C VAL A 149 17.28 18.00 -17.17
N TYR A 150 17.17 19.17 -16.54
CA TYR A 150 15.92 19.68 -15.96
C TYR A 150 15.50 21.10 -16.37
N LYS A 151 16.29 21.85 -17.16
CA LYS A 151 15.77 23.09 -17.77
C LYS A 151 14.93 22.71 -18.98
N GLY A 152 13.64 22.51 -18.77
CA GLY A 152 12.56 22.42 -19.77
C GLY A 152 12.98 21.88 -21.14
N GLY A 153 12.60 20.63 -21.42
CA GLY A 153 12.92 19.83 -22.62
C GLY A 153 13.37 20.57 -23.88
N TYR A 154 14.35 19.97 -24.56
CA TYR A 154 14.94 20.48 -25.79
C TYR A 154 13.83 20.71 -26.82
N SER A 155 13.65 21.96 -27.24
CA SER A 155 12.62 22.32 -28.20
C SER A 155 13.25 22.58 -29.56
N GLU A 156 12.90 21.78 -30.58
CA GLU A 156 13.35 22.00 -31.96
C GLU A 156 12.16 22.18 -32.90
N LYS A 157 12.36 22.96 -33.98
CA LYS A 157 11.36 23.08 -35.04
C LYS A 157 11.64 22.06 -36.14
N ILE A 158 10.93 20.94 -36.12
CA ILE A 158 10.96 19.96 -37.21
C ILE A 158 9.74 20.21 -38.11
N GLY A 159 9.98 20.56 -39.37
CA GLY A 159 8.91 20.83 -40.34
C GLY A 159 7.97 21.98 -39.94
N GLY A 160 8.49 23.01 -39.27
CA GLY A 160 7.71 24.18 -38.85
C GLY A 160 6.89 24.00 -37.57
N LYS A 161 6.84 22.79 -36.99
CA LYS A 161 6.19 22.52 -35.70
C LYS A 161 7.24 22.49 -34.59
N LYS A 162 6.98 23.21 -33.49
CA LYS A 162 7.80 23.15 -32.28
C LYS A 162 7.52 21.82 -31.58
N VAL A 163 8.51 20.94 -31.53
CA VAL A 163 8.47 19.67 -30.80
C VAL A 163 9.38 19.78 -29.58
N MET A 164 8.91 19.29 -28.43
CA MET A 164 9.66 19.23 -27.17
C MET A 164 10.13 17.79 -26.94
N PHE A 165 11.42 17.63 -26.65
CA PHE A 165 12.10 16.38 -26.34
C PHE A 165 12.56 16.37 -24.88
#